data_AF-A0A095AQ25-F1
#
_entry.id   AF-A0A095AQ25-F1
#
_cell.length_a   1.000
_cell.length_b   1.000
_cell.length_c   1.000
_cell.angle_alpha   90.00
_cell.angle_beta   90.00
_cell.angle_gamma   90.00
#
_symmetry.space_group_name_H-M   'P 1'
#
loop_
_entity.id
_entity.type
_entity.pdbx_description
1 polymer ?
#
loop_
_entity_poly.entity_id
_entity_poly.type
_entity_poly.pdbx_seq_one_letter_code
_entity_poly.pdbx_strand_id
1 'polypeptide(L)'
;MTKITFTSCFKCLKYSMFVFCLIAWVLGLITFIVGIVARVNGSFGILDAHIPAVHAGANLLIAVGFFIMIMGFFGCCGAIRESQCLLFLFFAFVFFCFTLLMAAGLWAVAWSSKVNHYMYRYLEEQVTRYRETEPENESTKLMDFIQKKVSYIN
;
A
#
# COMPACT_ATOMS: atom_id res chain seq x y z
N MET A 1 -22.80 -21.79 35.37
CA MET A 1 -21.36 -21.66 35.03
C MET A 1 -21.10 -21.14 33.59
N THR A 2 -22.11 -20.96 32.74
CA THR A 2 -21.97 -20.46 31.34
C THR A 2 -22.02 -18.94 31.17
N LYS A 3 -22.55 -18.18 32.13
CA LYS A 3 -22.64 -16.70 32.02
C LYS A 3 -21.30 -15.96 32.20
N ILE A 4 -20.32 -16.58 32.88
CA ILE A 4 -19.01 -15.96 33.15
C ILE A 4 -18.14 -15.97 31.88
N THR A 5 -18.15 -17.05 31.10
CA THR A 5 -17.41 -17.17 29.84
C THR A 5 -17.88 -16.16 28.78
N PHE A 6 -19.19 -15.90 28.70
CA PHE A 6 -19.76 -14.96 27.72
C PHE A 6 -19.37 -13.51 28.04
N THR A 7 -19.33 -13.14 29.32
CA THR A 7 -18.93 -11.81 29.78
C THR A 7 -17.43 -11.55 29.55
N SER A 8 -16.58 -12.56 29.76
CA SER A 8 -15.14 -12.48 29.46
C SER A 8 -14.86 -12.43 27.95
N CYS A 9 -15.61 -13.18 27.14
CA CYS A 9 -15.50 -13.17 25.68
C CYS A 9 -15.85 -11.79 25.10
N PHE A 10 -16.93 -11.17 25.57
CA PHE A 10 -17.31 -9.81 25.13
C PHE A 10 -16.28 -8.76 25.51
N LYS A 11 -15.64 -8.87 26.68
CA LYS A 11 -14.55 -7.98 27.10
C LYS A 11 -13.31 -8.16 26.23
N CYS A 12 -12.91 -9.41 25.93
CA CYS A 12 -11.80 -9.70 25.02
C CYS A 12 -12.07 -9.20 23.59
N LEU A 13 -13.29 -9.36 23.09
CA LEU A 13 -13.66 -8.86 21.76
C LEU A 13 -13.64 -7.33 21.69
N LYS A 14 -14.19 -6.64 22.69
CA LYS A 14 -14.12 -5.16 22.78
C LYS A 14 -12.67 -4.67 22.84
N TYR A 15 -11.84 -5.30 23.67
CA TYR A 15 -10.43 -4.91 23.83
C TYR A 15 -9.60 -5.22 22.59
N SER A 16 -9.81 -6.38 21.97
CA SER A 16 -9.14 -6.78 20.72
C SER A 16 -9.43 -5.81 19.58
N MET A 17 -10.70 -5.43 19.38
CA MET A 17 -11.05 -4.45 18.35
C MET A 17 -10.42 -3.08 18.60
N PHE A 18 -10.42 -2.61 19.85
CA PHE A 18 -9.79 -1.34 20.21
C PHE A 18 -8.29 -1.33 19.92
N VAL A 19 -7.57 -2.38 20.33
CA VAL A 19 -6.13 -2.51 20.10
C VAL A 19 -5.82 -2.58 18.60
N PHE A 20 -6.58 -3.37 17.83
CA PHE A 20 -6.37 -3.47 16.39
C PHE A 20 -6.63 -2.12 15.68
N CYS A 21 -7.68 -1.39 16.08
CA CYS A 21 -7.96 -0.05 15.54
C CYS A 21 -6.84 0.96 15.87
N LEU A 22 -6.27 0.90 17.08
CA LEU A 22 -5.12 1.73 17.45
C LEU A 22 -3.88 1.40 16.61
N ILE A 23 -3.58 0.13 16.42
CA ILE A 23 -2.45 -0.29 15.58
C ILE A 23 -2.65 0.20 14.14
N ALA A 24 -3.85 0.00 13.57
CA ALA A 24 -4.17 0.48 12.22
C ALA A 24 -4.05 2.00 12.10
N TRP A 25 -4.47 2.74 13.13
CA TRP A 25 -4.33 4.19 13.18
C TRP A 25 -2.85 4.63 13.22
N VAL A 26 -2.02 3.99 14.05
CA VAL A 26 -0.57 4.25 14.11
C VAL A 26 0.11 3.93 12.78
N LEU A 27 -0.25 2.81 12.14
CA LEU A 27 0.27 2.45 10.82
C LEU A 27 -0.17 3.48 9.74
N GLY A 28 -1.40 3.99 9.82
CA GLY A 28 -1.88 5.10 8.99
C GLY A 28 -1.03 6.36 9.15
N LEU A 29 -0.69 6.74 10.39
CA LEU A 29 0.19 7.87 10.66
C LEU A 29 1.60 7.67 10.09
N ILE A 30 2.20 6.50 10.32
CA ILE A 30 3.53 6.19 9.81
C ILE A 30 3.54 6.29 8.28
N THR A 31 2.59 5.65 7.60
CA THR A 31 2.51 5.68 6.13
C THR A 31 2.22 7.07 5.57
N PHE A 32 1.40 7.86 6.25
CA PHE A 32 1.14 9.26 5.89
C PHE A 32 2.40 10.12 6.02
N ILE A 33 3.14 10.00 7.13
CA ILE A 33 4.40 10.72 7.36
C ILE A 33 5.44 10.31 6.31
N VAL A 34 5.59 9.00 6.04
CA VAL A 34 6.50 8.49 5.00
C VAL A 34 6.12 9.06 3.64
N GLY A 35 4.83 9.14 3.31
CA GLY A 35 4.35 9.76 2.08
C GLY A 35 4.72 11.24 1.97
N ILE A 36 4.55 12.02 3.04
CA ILE A 36 4.94 13.44 3.07
C ILE A 36 6.45 13.59 2.92
N VAL A 37 7.24 12.85 3.68
CA VAL A 37 8.70 12.89 3.62
C VAL A 37 9.19 12.52 2.22
N ALA A 38 8.58 11.50 1.59
CA ALA A 38 8.89 11.13 0.22
C ALA A 38 8.55 12.24 -0.80
N ARG A 39 7.45 12.97 -0.59
CA ARG A 39 7.07 14.11 -1.44
C ARG A 39 8.00 15.32 -1.26
N VAL A 40 8.42 15.60 -0.03
CA VAL A 40 9.23 16.78 0.31
C VAL A 40 10.69 16.59 -0.09
N ASN A 41 11.26 15.41 0.14
CA ASN A 41 12.66 15.16 -0.17
C ASN A 41 12.92 14.93 -1.67
N GLY A 42 11.87 14.75 -2.50
CA GLY A 42 11.96 14.61 -3.95
C GLY A 42 12.69 13.36 -4.45
N SER A 43 13.47 12.73 -3.59
CA SER A 43 14.23 11.51 -3.83
C SER A 43 13.64 10.43 -2.93
N PHE A 44 12.78 9.59 -3.51
CA PHE A 44 12.72 8.23 -3.01
C PHE A 44 14.13 7.69 -3.21
N GLY A 45 14.87 7.43 -2.14
CA GLY A 45 16.20 6.80 -2.18
C GLY A 45 16.23 5.38 -2.78
N ILE A 46 15.25 5.01 -3.61
CA ILE A 46 15.13 3.75 -4.35
C ILE A 46 14.59 3.97 -5.79
N LEU A 47 14.08 5.17 -6.15
CA LEU A 47 13.38 5.34 -7.44
C LEU A 47 13.56 6.73 -8.04
N ASP A 48 14.80 7.23 -8.02
CA ASP A 48 15.17 8.36 -8.87
C ASP A 48 15.61 7.83 -10.24
N ALA A 49 14.67 7.84 -11.18
CA ALA A 49 14.96 7.98 -12.60
C ALA A 49 13.64 8.17 -13.36
N HIS A 50 13.24 9.42 -13.55
CA HIS A 50 12.52 9.83 -14.76
C HIS A 50 11.24 9.04 -15.13
N ILE A 51 10.43 8.63 -14.14
CA ILE A 51 9.10 8.05 -14.41
C ILE A 51 8.02 8.91 -13.71
N PRO A 52 7.05 9.50 -14.44
CA PRO A 52 5.93 10.24 -13.83
C PRO A 52 5.11 9.39 -12.83
N ALA A 53 5.25 8.06 -12.89
CA ALA A 53 4.67 7.11 -11.96
C ALA A 53 5.22 7.20 -10.53
N VAL A 54 6.46 7.65 -10.31
CA VAL A 54 7.03 7.74 -8.94
C VAL A 54 6.39 8.88 -8.15
N HIS A 55 6.18 10.02 -8.82
CA HIS A 55 5.43 11.14 -8.29
C HIS A 55 3.96 10.79 -8.05
N ALA A 56 3.37 9.98 -8.94
CA ALA A 56 2.02 9.46 -8.75
C ALA A 56 1.93 8.50 -7.54
N GLY A 57 2.96 7.66 -7.33
CA GLY A 57 3.06 6.74 -6.20
C GLY A 57 3.11 7.44 -4.85
N ALA A 58 3.91 8.51 -4.71
CA ALA A 58 3.94 9.31 -3.47
C ALA A 58 2.57 9.89 -3.12
N ASN A 59 1.90 10.51 -4.10
CA ASN A 59 0.60 11.11 -3.88
C ASN A 59 -0.47 10.06 -3.51
N LEU A 60 -0.39 8.87 -4.12
CA LEU A 60 -1.28 7.75 -3.80
C LEU A 60 -1.00 7.22 -2.38
N LEU A 61 0.27 7.10 -1.98
CA LEU A 61 0.66 6.68 -0.63
C LEU A 61 0.14 7.66 0.44
N ILE A 62 0.25 8.98 0.19
CA ILE A 62 -0.29 10.02 1.07
C ILE A 62 -1.82 9.88 1.17
N ALA A 63 -2.51 9.74 0.04
CA ALA A 63 -3.97 9.64 0.01
C ALA A 63 -4.47 8.40 0.78
N VAL A 64 -3.83 7.24 0.55
CA VAL A 64 -4.18 5.98 1.21
C VAL A 64 -3.87 6.06 2.71
N GLY A 65 -2.71 6.59 3.12
CA GLY A 65 -2.34 6.75 4.53
C GLY A 65 -3.32 7.65 5.28
N PHE A 66 -3.74 8.76 4.68
CA PHE A 66 -4.74 9.65 5.25
C PHE A 66 -6.12 8.98 5.40
N PHE A 67 -6.55 8.23 4.38
CA PHE A 67 -7.80 7.45 4.45
C PHE A 67 -7.77 6.41 5.57
N ILE A 68 -6.67 5.67 5.71
CA ILE A 68 -6.48 4.68 6.78
C ILE A 68 -6.51 5.37 8.16
N MET A 69 -5.90 6.55 8.29
CA MET A 69 -5.93 7.33 9.52
C MET A 69 -7.35 7.73 9.92
N ILE A 70 -8.15 8.27 8.98
CA ILE A 70 -9.55 8.64 9.22
C ILE A 70 -10.38 7.41 9.62
N MET A 71 -10.23 6.32 8.87
CA MET A 71 -10.96 5.07 9.13
C MET A 71 -10.57 4.46 10.49
N GLY A 72 -9.30 4.52 10.89
CA GLY A 72 -8.82 4.07 12.20
C GLY A 72 -9.38 4.91 13.35
N PHE A 73 -9.50 6.23 13.16
CA PHE A 73 -10.14 7.12 14.13
C PHE A 73 -11.64 6.82 14.30
N PHE A 74 -12.35 6.62 13.18
CA PHE A 74 -13.73 6.16 13.23
C PHE A 74 -13.85 4.78 13.91
N GLY A 75 -12.92 3.86 13.68
CA GLY A 75 -12.86 2.58 14.38
C GLY A 75 -12.76 2.73 15.91
N CYS A 76 -11.91 3.63 16.40
CA CYS A 76 -11.77 3.92 17.83
C CYS A 76 -13.05 4.54 18.42
N CYS A 77 -13.65 5.51 17.72
CA CYS A 77 -14.96 6.07 18.09
C CYS A 77 -16.06 5.00 18.12
N GLY A 78 -15.98 4.00 17.24
CA GLY A 78 -16.95 2.91 17.12
C GLY A 78 -16.88 1.95 18.29
N ALA A 79 -15.66 1.62 18.72
CA ALA A 79 -15.43 0.78 19.90
C ALA A 79 -15.97 1.43 21.19
N ILE A 80 -15.88 2.76 21.30
CA ILE A 80 -16.33 3.51 22.49
C ILE A 80 -17.85 3.69 22.51
N ARG A 81 -18.50 3.92 21.36
CA ARG A 81 -19.93 4.30 21.32
C ARG A 81 -20.93 3.15 21.34
N GLU A 82 -20.49 1.89 21.30
CA GLU A 82 -21.36 0.69 21.25
C GLU A 82 -22.51 0.83 20.24
N SER A 83 -22.27 1.59 19.16
CA SER A 83 -23.32 2.00 18.23
C SER A 83 -23.28 1.15 16.98
N GLN A 84 -24.43 0.60 16.62
CA GLN A 84 -24.58 -0.25 15.43
C GLN A 84 -24.24 0.49 14.12
N CYS A 85 -24.34 1.83 14.12
CA CYS A 85 -24.02 2.66 12.97
C CYS A 85 -22.51 2.64 12.61
N LEU A 86 -21.62 2.62 13.61
CA LEU A 86 -20.17 2.57 13.35
C LEU A 86 -19.67 1.17 12.94
N LEU A 87 -20.32 0.11 13.42
CA LEU A 87 -20.04 -1.24 12.93
C LEU A 87 -20.47 -1.40 11.46
N PHE A 88 -21.60 -0.80 11.09
CA PHE A 88 -22.08 -0.78 9.71
C PHE A 88 -21.13 -0.02 8.78
N LEU A 89 -20.58 1.11 9.22
CA LEU A 89 -19.63 1.90 8.45
C LEU A 89 -18.30 1.15 8.21
N PHE A 90 -17.82 0.42 9.21
CA PHE A 90 -16.66 -0.46 9.06
C PHE A 90 -16.92 -1.57 8.03
N PHE A 91 -18.08 -2.24 8.13
CA PHE A 91 -18.46 -3.29 7.18
C PHE A 91 -18.63 -2.75 5.75
N ALA A 92 -19.29 -1.60 5.60
CA ALA A 92 -19.50 -0.94 4.32
C ALA A 92 -18.16 -0.55 3.66
N PHE A 93 -17.21 -0.05 4.44
CA PHE A 93 -15.89 0.30 3.94
C PHE A 93 -15.10 -0.94 3.48
N VAL A 94 -15.08 -2.00 4.28
CA VAL A 94 -14.40 -3.26 3.89
C VAL A 94 -15.04 -3.85 2.64
N PHE A 95 -16.37 -3.83 2.56
CA PHE A 95 -17.09 -4.26 1.37
C PHE A 95 -16.72 -3.42 0.14
N PHE A 96 -16.63 -2.10 0.28
CA PHE A 96 -16.21 -1.20 -0.79
C PHE A 96 -14.76 -1.44 -1.23
N CYS A 97 -13.84 -1.66 -0.29
CA CYS A 97 -12.46 -2.05 -0.61
C CYS A 97 -12.43 -3.40 -1.34
N PHE A 98 -13.24 -4.37 -0.93
CA PHE A 98 -13.31 -5.67 -1.57
C PHE A 98 -13.79 -5.57 -3.03
N THR A 99 -14.84 -4.78 -3.29
CA THR A 99 -15.33 -4.58 -4.67
C THR A 99 -14.30 -3.84 -5.52
N LEU A 100 -13.62 -2.84 -4.96
CA LEU A 100 -12.51 -2.15 -5.64
C LEU A 100 -11.34 -3.09 -5.95
N LEU A 101 -10.95 -3.94 -5.00
CA LEU A 101 -9.87 -4.91 -5.20
C LEU A 101 -10.24 -5.95 -6.26
N MET A 102 -11.48 -6.44 -6.27
CA MET A 102 -11.97 -7.34 -7.31
C MET A 102 -12.02 -6.66 -8.68
N ALA A 103 -12.54 -5.44 -8.76
CA ALA A 103 -12.57 -4.67 -10.00
C ALA A 103 -11.16 -4.39 -10.53
N ALA A 104 -10.25 -3.93 -9.67
CA ALA A 104 -8.85 -3.69 -10.01
C ALA A 104 -8.12 -4.98 -10.41
N GLY A 105 -8.37 -6.09 -9.73
CA GLY A 105 -7.80 -7.39 -10.08
C GLY A 105 -8.26 -7.88 -11.45
N LEU A 106 -9.56 -7.80 -11.73
CA LEU A 106 -10.12 -8.13 -13.05
C LEU A 106 -9.56 -7.21 -14.14
N TRP A 107 -9.50 -5.90 -13.88
CA TRP A 107 -8.90 -4.95 -14.82
C TRP A 107 -7.42 -5.25 -15.06
N ALA A 108 -6.65 -5.54 -14.02
CA ALA A 108 -5.23 -5.84 -14.11
C ALA A 108 -4.97 -7.10 -14.94
N VAL A 109 -5.77 -8.16 -14.77
CA VAL A 109 -5.67 -9.37 -15.58
C VAL A 109 -6.08 -9.10 -17.03
N ALA A 110 -7.19 -8.38 -17.26
CA ALA A 110 -7.66 -8.05 -18.60
C ALA A 110 -6.66 -7.17 -19.39
N TRP A 111 -5.92 -6.29 -18.71
CA TRP A 111 -4.91 -5.41 -19.31
C TRP A 111 -3.48 -5.95 -19.26
N SER A 112 -3.25 -7.12 -18.65
CA SER A 112 -1.92 -7.71 -18.46
C SER A 112 -1.14 -7.83 -19.78
N SER A 113 -1.81 -8.19 -20.87
CA SER A 113 -1.19 -8.26 -22.22
C SER A 113 -0.64 -6.92 -22.70
N LYS A 114 -1.24 -5.79 -22.30
CA LYS A 114 -0.78 -4.46 -22.69
C LYS A 114 0.31 -3.94 -21.76
N VAL A 115 0.21 -4.24 -20.46
CA VAL A 115 1.19 -3.84 -19.42
C VAL A 115 2.58 -4.39 -19.75
N ASN A 116 2.70 -5.64 -20.21
CA ASN A 116 4.00 -6.20 -20.59
C ASN A 116 4.70 -5.36 -21.66
N HIS A 117 4.00 -4.93 -22.71
CA HIS A 117 4.61 -4.14 -23.77
C HIS A 117 5.08 -2.77 -23.28
N TYR A 118 4.32 -2.11 -22.41
CA TYR A 118 4.76 -0.84 -21.79
C TYR A 118 5.94 -1.03 -20.86
N MET A 119 5.98 -2.13 -20.10
CA MET A 119 7.09 -2.45 -19.20
C MET A 119 8.38 -2.69 -19.98
N TYR A 120 8.33 -3.42 -21.11
CA TYR A 120 9.49 -3.61 -21.98
C TYR A 120 10.01 -2.28 -22.54
N ARG A 121 9.13 -1.40 -23.04
CA ARG A 121 9.56 -0.10 -23.57
C ARG A 121 10.16 0.80 -22.49
N TYR A 122 9.59 0.76 -21.27
CA TYR A 122 10.14 1.49 -20.13
C TYR A 122 11.51 0.97 -19.74
N LEU A 123 11.70 -0.36 -19.65
CA LEU A 123 12.99 -0.96 -19.35
C LEU A 123 14.02 -0.62 -20.43
N GLU A 124 13.62 -0.67 -21.69
CA GLU A 124 14.47 -0.32 -22.83
C GLU A 124 14.92 1.14 -22.71
N GLU A 125 14.00 2.09 -22.52
CA GLU A 125 14.31 3.52 -22.39
C GLU A 125 15.20 3.83 -21.18
N GLN A 126 14.98 3.16 -20.05
CA GLN A 126 15.86 3.29 -18.89
C GLN A 126 17.25 2.76 -19.23
N VAL A 127 17.38 1.56 -19.79
CA VAL A 127 18.68 0.99 -20.19
C VAL A 127 19.40 1.89 -21.19
N THR A 128 18.72 2.49 -22.17
CA THR A 128 19.36 3.43 -23.10
C THR A 128 19.82 4.71 -22.40
N ARG A 129 19.02 5.29 -21.51
CA ARG A 129 19.38 6.48 -20.71
C ARG A 129 20.59 6.22 -19.81
N TYR A 130 20.65 5.07 -19.15
CA TYR A 130 21.79 4.68 -18.31
C TYR A 130 23.05 4.40 -19.15
N ARG A 131 22.90 3.74 -20.31
CA ARG A 131 24.01 3.43 -21.25
C ARG A 131 24.66 4.68 -21.85
N GLU A 132 23.89 5.75 -22.08
CA GLU A 132 24.41 7.03 -22.59
C GLU A 132 25.14 7.85 -21.50
N THR A 133 24.91 7.56 -20.22
CA THR A 133 25.42 8.38 -19.10
C THR A 133 26.77 7.89 -18.55
N GLU A 134 27.13 6.60 -18.66
CA GLU A 134 28.45 6.09 -18.26
C GLU A 134 28.94 4.92 -19.16
N PRO A 135 30.11 5.03 -19.81
CA PRO A 135 30.67 3.93 -20.59
C PRO A 135 31.44 2.95 -19.67
N GLU A 136 30.97 1.70 -19.68
CA GLU A 136 31.78 0.47 -19.69
C GLU A 136 31.91 -0.40 -18.42
N ASN A 137 31.55 0.04 -17.19
CA ASN A 137 31.64 -0.85 -16.00
C ASN A 137 30.33 -1.16 -15.25
N GLU A 138 29.28 -0.33 -15.34
CA GLU A 138 28.03 -0.51 -14.57
C GLU A 138 26.96 -1.36 -15.29
N SER A 139 27.02 -1.51 -16.62
CA SER A 139 26.10 -2.36 -17.37
C SER A 139 26.13 -3.83 -16.91
N THR A 140 27.30 -4.30 -16.47
CA THR A 140 27.48 -5.64 -15.89
C THR A 140 26.78 -5.75 -14.53
N LYS A 141 26.86 -4.70 -13.70
CA LYS A 141 26.12 -4.66 -12.42
C LYS A 141 24.62 -4.60 -12.62
N LEU A 142 24.14 -3.87 -13.61
CA LEU A 142 22.71 -3.77 -13.92
C LEU A 142 22.18 -5.12 -14.43
N MET A 143 22.90 -5.77 -15.34
CA MET A 143 22.59 -7.14 -15.78
C MET A 143 22.60 -8.15 -14.62
N ASP A 144 23.61 -8.10 -13.75
CA ASP A 144 23.65 -8.92 -12.53
C ASP A 144 22.48 -8.63 -11.58
N PHE A 145 22.07 -7.37 -11.42
CA PHE A 145 20.94 -7.00 -10.56
C PHE A 145 19.61 -7.53 -11.12
N ILE A 146 19.41 -7.43 -12.43
CA ILE A 146 18.23 -7.98 -13.11
C ILE A 146 18.24 -9.51 -13.03
N GLN A 147 19.36 -10.17 -13.35
CA GLN A 147 19.47 -11.63 -13.24
C GLN A 147 19.20 -12.13 -11.82
N LYS A 148 19.72 -11.44 -10.80
CA LYS A 148 19.51 -11.80 -9.39
C LYS A 148 18.04 -11.66 -8.96
N LYS A 149 17.35 -10.61 -9.42
CA LYS A 149 15.91 -10.42 -9.14
C LYS A 149 15.04 -11.43 -9.89
N VAL A 150 15.34 -11.71 -11.15
CA VAL A 150 14.61 -12.69 -11.97
C VAL A 150 14.77 -14.10 -11.39
N SER A 151 15.98 -14.46 -10.97
CA SER A 151 16.25 -15.76 -10.33
C SER A 151 15.68 -15.89 -8.91
N TYR A 152 15.16 -14.80 -8.32
CA TYR A 152 14.46 -14.82 -7.03
C TYR A 152 12.95 -14.99 -7.19
N ILE A 153 12.40 -14.66 -8.37
CA ILE A 153 10.95 -14.71 -8.65
C ILE A 153 10.53 -16.06 -9.25
N ASN A 154 11.48 -16.85 -9.76
CA ASN A 154 11.27 -18.20 -10.31
C ASN A 154 11.93 -19.26 -9.43
#